data_AF-A0AAV0AHE5-F1
#
_entry.id   AF-A0AAV0AHE5-F1
#
_cell.length_a   1.000
_cell.length_b   1.000
_cell.length_c   1.000
_cell.angle_alpha   90.00
_cell.angle_beta   90.00
_cell.angle_gamma   90.00
#
_symmetry.space_group_name_H-M   'P 1'
#
loop_
_entity.id
_entity.type
_entity.pdbx_description
1 polymer ?
#
loop_
_entity_poly.entity_id
_entity_poly.type
_entity_poly.pdbx_seq_one_letter_code
_entity_poly.pdbx_strand_id
1 'polypeptide(L)'
;MSTSNYGQLSLTLLKNLNLTTLKYHEDVPGYSFVNLIKNKALPSNFFPQFIFLISLSFTQCLLLHPIFINSRAARLTRKTIMPLSSIGWTMLPFKVAKKPLEVHECFNFYFSLYSIYMAVKCAEWGLLNKPCYRTRLRRIDGVLKWMKEELSEDEKRAQEKEYLSTGELCGWTLTHMLSSRGFGFDWGMPGVANTRSLSSLIVRLFKLKLASLITQIFIASSQESFEGNQMNILRASGLPDFLGRDFLANRFLNIAFGLRSACDMDRIYTSIILFITIFNKLYLFFGASEPMHELLNPLYYPIMYDSPHFSNSLANFWSKTWHQALRRSFIFGGGKPSMWISKKLGFSRKIQKIFFLFGVYFISGLQHEYLAAAVCQKPHSNAYPSKLSPGSFIYFALQPVGIMIEPFIIPHIPKRIGGGMLWTFLFKSMVLTPFSRQFLYFQRHLQPISQIPLKSLINPFA
;
A
#
# COMPACT_ATOMS: atom_id res chain seq x y z
N MET A 1 -47.25 -10.86 -22.05
CA MET A 1 -46.40 -9.65 -22.11
C MET A 1 -44.95 -10.09 -21.98
N SER A 2 -44.20 -9.97 -23.07
CA SER A 2 -42.95 -10.68 -23.34
C SER A 2 -41.70 -10.01 -22.76
N THR A 3 -40.85 -10.83 -22.15
CA THR A 3 -39.48 -10.53 -21.74
C THR A 3 -38.55 -10.60 -22.96
N SER A 4 -38.24 -9.48 -23.63
CA SER A 4 -37.23 -9.48 -24.70
C SER A 4 -36.37 -8.21 -24.87
N ASN A 5 -36.50 -7.17 -24.06
CA ASN A 5 -35.88 -5.87 -24.37
C ASN A 5 -34.61 -5.49 -23.60
N TYR A 6 -34.05 -6.35 -22.74
CA TYR A 6 -32.80 -6.02 -22.02
C TYR A 6 -31.51 -6.31 -22.82
N GLY A 7 -31.58 -7.11 -23.89
CA GLY A 7 -30.40 -7.48 -24.70
C GLY A 7 -30.01 -6.46 -25.79
N GLN A 8 -30.92 -5.57 -26.21
CA GLN A 8 -30.67 -4.59 -27.26
C GLN A 8 -30.07 -3.27 -26.75
N LEU A 9 -30.18 -2.97 -25.44
CA LEU A 9 -29.66 -1.72 -24.89
C LEU A 9 -28.12 -1.68 -24.86
N SER A 10 -27.46 -2.83 -24.63
CA SER A 10 -26.00 -2.92 -24.56
C SER A 10 -25.32 -2.82 -25.94
N LEU A 11 -25.97 -3.31 -26.99
CA LEU A 11 -25.46 -3.28 -28.37
C LEU A 11 -25.65 -1.91 -29.04
N THR A 12 -26.69 -1.17 -28.68
CA THR A 12 -26.94 0.18 -29.21
C THR A 12 -25.98 1.21 -28.59
N LEU A 13 -25.59 1.03 -27.32
CA LEU A 13 -24.56 1.86 -26.67
C LEU A 13 -23.17 1.67 -27.29
N LEU A 14 -22.86 0.48 -27.82
CA LEU A 14 -21.63 0.19 -28.55
C LEU A 14 -21.66 0.69 -30.00
N LYS A 15 -22.83 0.75 -30.65
CA LYS A 15 -22.97 1.21 -32.05
C LYS A 15 -22.97 2.73 -32.22
N ASN A 16 -23.37 3.49 -31.19
CA ASN A 16 -23.43 4.97 -31.27
C ASN A 16 -22.12 5.68 -30.87
N LEU A 17 -21.09 4.94 -30.47
CA LEU A 17 -19.73 5.47 -30.34
C LEU A 17 -19.09 5.55 -31.75
N ASN A 18 -19.30 6.68 -32.41
CA ASN A 18 -18.76 6.99 -33.73
C ASN A 18 -17.21 7.06 -33.67
N LEU A 19 -16.55 5.92 -33.85
CA LEU A 19 -15.09 5.72 -33.71
C LEU A 19 -14.32 5.99 -35.02
N THR A 20 -14.79 6.89 -35.88
CA THR A 20 -14.27 7.05 -37.26
C THR A 20 -13.26 8.18 -37.46
N THR A 21 -12.60 8.70 -36.42
CA THR A 21 -11.43 9.58 -36.63
C THR A 21 -10.50 9.58 -35.40
N LEU A 22 -9.70 8.53 -35.25
CA LEU A 22 -8.55 8.52 -34.35
C LEU A 22 -7.28 8.56 -35.20
N LYS A 23 -6.70 9.76 -35.34
CA LYS A 23 -5.29 9.91 -35.72
C LYS A 23 -4.47 9.21 -34.63
N TYR A 24 -3.88 8.10 -35.04
CA TYR A 24 -3.00 7.25 -34.27
C TYR A 24 -1.81 8.05 -33.71
N HIS A 25 -1.62 8.03 -32.40
CA HIS A 25 -0.30 8.19 -31.79
C HIS A 25 0.18 6.78 -31.41
N GLU A 26 1.09 6.20 -32.19
CA GLU A 26 1.63 4.84 -31.98
C GLU A 26 2.53 4.69 -30.74
N ASP A 27 2.74 5.76 -29.95
CA ASP A 27 3.76 5.79 -28.90
C ASP A 27 3.23 5.64 -27.47
N VAL A 28 2.18 4.84 -27.25
CA VAL A 28 1.81 4.45 -25.88
C VAL A 28 2.33 3.04 -25.62
N PRO A 29 3.59 2.88 -25.15
CA PRO A 29 4.13 1.57 -24.85
C PRO A 29 3.27 0.94 -23.75
N GLY A 30 2.72 -0.23 -24.05
CA GLY A 30 2.12 -1.08 -23.02
C GLY A 30 3.09 -1.24 -21.85
N TYR A 31 2.56 -1.07 -20.63
CA TYR A 31 3.27 -1.13 -19.35
C TYR A 31 3.77 -2.56 -19.02
N SER A 32 4.48 -3.21 -19.93
CA SER A 32 5.24 -4.41 -19.64
C SER A 32 6.43 -4.03 -18.75
N PHE A 33 6.67 -4.80 -17.69
CA PHE A 33 7.88 -4.67 -16.85
C PHE A 33 9.17 -4.71 -17.69
N VAL A 34 9.16 -5.40 -18.84
CA VAL A 34 10.28 -5.44 -19.78
C VAL A 34 10.46 -4.10 -20.51
N ASN A 35 9.37 -3.41 -20.87
CA ASN A 35 9.43 -2.06 -21.47
C ASN A 35 9.81 -1.00 -20.43
N LEU A 36 9.51 -1.22 -19.15
CA LEU A 36 9.98 -0.38 -18.04
C LEU A 36 11.51 -0.35 -17.95
N ILE A 37 12.15 -1.49 -18.24
CA ILE A 37 13.61 -1.65 -18.27
C ILE A 37 14.21 -1.13 -19.58
N LYS A 38 13.53 -1.33 -20.72
CA LYS A 38 14.06 -0.99 -22.05
C LYS A 38 13.90 0.47 -22.48
N ASN A 39 12.90 1.21 -22.01
CA ASN A 39 12.65 2.59 -22.47
C ASN A 39 13.26 3.66 -21.53
N LYS A 40 14.11 4.51 -22.11
CA LYS A 40 14.81 5.72 -21.59
C LYS A 40 15.19 5.61 -20.11
N ALA A 41 16.48 5.34 -19.93
CA ALA A 41 17.16 5.06 -18.66
C ALA A 41 16.68 5.98 -17.54
N LEU A 42 16.50 5.38 -16.36
CA LEU A 42 16.47 6.11 -15.09
C LEU A 42 17.58 7.18 -15.09
N PRO A 43 17.40 8.30 -14.37
CA PRO A 43 18.46 9.31 -14.25
C PRO A 43 19.82 8.64 -13.99
N SER A 44 20.89 9.11 -14.62
CA SER A 44 22.21 8.45 -14.54
C SER A 44 22.72 8.29 -13.09
N ASN A 45 22.26 9.17 -12.20
CA ASN A 45 22.54 9.16 -10.77
C ASN A 45 21.58 8.27 -9.94
N PHE A 46 20.58 7.61 -10.54
CA PHE A 46 19.63 6.73 -9.85
C PHE A 46 20.34 5.57 -9.17
N PHE A 47 21.04 4.73 -9.94
CA PHE A 47 21.68 3.54 -9.39
C PHE A 47 22.76 3.87 -8.35
N PRO A 48 23.67 4.83 -8.56
CA PRO A 48 24.63 5.23 -7.54
C PRO A 48 23.97 5.66 -6.22
N GLN A 49 22.94 6.51 -6.28
CA GLN A 49 22.24 6.96 -5.07
C GLN A 49 21.46 5.82 -4.40
N PHE A 50 20.78 4.99 -5.19
CA PHE A 50 20.01 3.87 -4.68
C PHE A 50 20.92 2.83 -4.01
N ILE A 51 22.02 2.45 -4.65
CA ILE A 51 23.02 1.53 -4.09
C ILE A 51 23.63 2.12 -2.81
N PHE A 52 23.99 3.40 -2.81
CA PHE A 52 24.51 4.06 -1.62
C PHE A 52 23.54 3.96 -0.43
N LEU A 53 22.26 4.30 -0.64
CA LEU A 53 21.25 4.26 0.43
C LEU A 53 20.90 2.83 0.87
N ILE A 54 20.87 1.87 -0.06
CA ILE A 54 20.71 0.45 0.26
C ILE A 54 21.88 -0.05 1.09
N SER A 55 23.12 0.30 0.74
CA SER A 55 24.31 -0.08 1.52
C SER A 55 24.24 0.47 2.95
N LEU A 56 23.86 1.73 3.14
CA LEU A 56 23.67 2.30 4.49
C LEU A 56 22.57 1.55 5.27
N SER A 57 21.45 1.26 4.63
CA SER A 57 20.31 0.54 5.22
C SER A 57 20.70 -0.89 5.62
N PHE A 58 21.44 -1.56 4.74
CA PHE A 58 21.99 -2.89 4.94
C PHE A 58 22.95 -2.90 6.13
N THR A 59 23.87 -1.93 6.22
CA THR A 59 24.75 -1.80 7.38
C THR A 59 23.97 -1.59 8.67
N GLN A 60 22.92 -0.75 8.68
CA GLN A 60 22.09 -0.59 9.88
C GLN A 60 21.41 -1.90 10.30
N CYS A 61 20.89 -2.67 9.33
CA CYS A 61 20.29 -3.99 9.60
C CYS A 61 21.32 -4.99 10.12
N LEU A 62 22.47 -5.11 9.45
CA LEU A 62 23.56 -6.01 9.82
C LEU A 62 23.95 -5.80 11.28
N LEU A 63 24.11 -4.54 11.68
CA LEU A 63 24.50 -4.17 13.04
C LEU A 63 23.41 -4.44 14.08
N LEU A 64 22.18 -4.78 13.70
CA LEU A 64 21.12 -5.24 14.61
C LEU A 64 21.17 -6.74 14.90
N HIS A 65 22.07 -7.49 14.27
CA HIS A 65 22.23 -8.91 14.56
C HIS A 65 22.61 -9.14 16.05
N PRO A 66 22.07 -10.18 16.72
CA PRO A 66 22.36 -10.48 18.13
C PRO A 66 23.84 -10.59 18.49
N ILE A 67 24.69 -11.08 17.57
CA ILE A 67 26.16 -11.13 17.76
C ILE A 67 26.78 -9.76 18.11
N PHE A 68 26.13 -8.66 17.73
CA PHE A 68 26.61 -7.30 18.03
C PHE A 68 26.00 -6.71 19.31
N ILE A 69 25.29 -7.48 20.13
CA ILE A 69 24.60 -6.98 21.33
C ILE A 69 25.51 -6.19 22.28
N ASN A 70 26.75 -6.66 22.47
CA ASN A 70 27.72 -6.05 23.36
C ASN A 70 28.55 -4.94 22.69
N SER A 71 28.37 -4.71 21.38
CA SER A 71 29.15 -3.72 20.64
C SER A 71 28.57 -2.31 20.78
N ARG A 72 29.21 -1.47 21.60
CA ARG A 72 28.90 -0.03 21.67
C ARG A 72 29.15 0.67 20.33
N ALA A 73 30.20 0.24 19.61
CA ALA A 73 30.53 0.76 18.29
C ALA A 73 29.39 0.50 17.29
N ALA A 74 28.85 -0.73 17.23
CA ALA A 74 27.71 -1.05 16.37
C ALA A 74 26.50 -0.14 16.65
N ARG A 75 26.15 0.06 17.93
CA ARG A 75 25.05 0.97 18.32
C ARG A 75 25.31 2.41 17.89
N LEU A 76 26.52 2.92 18.09
CA LEU A 76 26.86 4.30 17.72
C LEU A 76 26.83 4.47 16.20
N THR A 77 27.41 3.54 15.44
CA THR A 77 27.40 3.53 13.97
C THR A 77 25.97 3.56 13.43
N ARG A 78 25.05 2.75 13.98
CA ARG A 78 23.63 2.78 13.56
C ARG A 78 22.99 4.16 13.78
N LYS A 79 23.23 4.79 14.93
CA LYS A 79 22.71 6.12 15.27
C LYS A 79 23.29 7.21 14.36
N THR A 80 24.57 7.10 14.00
CA THR A 80 25.24 8.04 13.08
C THR A 80 24.76 7.90 11.64
N ILE A 81 24.55 6.66 11.16
CA ILE A 81 24.06 6.41 9.79
C ILE A 81 22.58 6.83 9.65
N MET A 82 21.79 6.67 10.71
CA MET A 82 20.35 6.91 10.72
C MET A 82 19.89 8.23 10.06
N PRO A 83 20.38 9.43 10.45
CA PRO A 83 19.93 10.66 9.81
C PRO A 83 20.25 10.68 8.31
N LEU A 84 21.43 10.22 7.92
CA LEU A 84 21.87 10.20 6.53
C LEU A 84 21.00 9.27 5.67
N SER A 85 20.75 8.04 6.13
CA SER A 85 19.90 7.09 5.41
C SER A 85 18.45 7.53 5.37
N SER A 86 17.89 8.02 6.50
CA SER A 86 16.48 8.43 6.58
C SER A 86 16.19 9.67 5.72
N ILE A 87 17.04 10.70 5.79
CA ILE A 87 16.91 11.90 4.95
C ILE A 87 17.18 11.54 3.49
N GLY A 88 18.20 10.73 3.23
CA GLY A 88 18.55 10.28 1.89
C GLY A 88 17.38 9.58 1.19
N TRP A 89 16.76 8.61 1.85
CA TRP A 89 15.55 7.94 1.34
C TRP A 89 14.40 8.92 1.13
N THR A 90 14.15 9.84 2.05
CA THR A 90 13.07 10.84 1.91
C THR A 90 13.29 11.78 0.72
N MET A 91 14.53 12.08 0.36
CA MET A 91 14.85 12.98 -0.75
C MET A 91 14.97 12.28 -2.09
N LEU A 92 15.16 10.95 -2.10
CA LEU A 92 15.46 10.19 -3.30
C LEU A 92 14.41 10.35 -4.41
N PRO A 93 13.08 10.27 -4.16
CA PRO A 93 12.09 10.42 -5.22
C PRO A 93 12.09 11.78 -5.91
N PHE A 94 12.52 12.83 -5.21
CA PHE A 94 12.61 14.17 -5.80
C PHE A 94 13.87 14.34 -6.67
N LYS A 95 14.94 13.60 -6.35
CA LYS A 95 16.22 13.67 -7.07
C LYS A 95 16.26 12.80 -8.32
N VAL A 96 15.63 11.62 -8.27
CA VAL A 96 15.80 10.58 -9.30
C VAL A 96 14.48 10.08 -9.88
N ALA A 97 13.42 10.90 -9.84
CA ALA A 97 12.16 10.58 -10.51
C ALA A 97 12.35 10.27 -11.99
N LYS A 98 11.64 9.26 -12.48
CA LYS A 98 11.63 8.90 -13.90
C LYS A 98 10.81 9.92 -14.67
N LYS A 99 11.40 10.50 -15.72
CA LYS A 99 10.79 11.52 -16.59
C LYS A 99 10.38 10.91 -17.95
N PRO A 100 9.33 11.43 -18.62
CA PRO A 100 8.37 12.43 -18.16
C PRO A 100 7.55 11.95 -16.95
N LEU A 101 7.17 12.86 -16.05
CA LEU A 101 6.55 12.49 -14.77
C LEU A 101 5.15 11.91 -14.97
N GLU A 102 4.40 12.46 -15.92
CA GLU A 102 3.03 12.09 -16.32
C GLU A 102 2.95 10.66 -16.89
N VAL A 103 4.00 10.23 -17.60
CA VAL A 103 4.07 8.89 -18.19
C VAL A 103 4.49 7.84 -17.15
N HIS A 104 5.23 8.27 -16.13
CA HIS A 104 5.81 7.38 -15.13
C HIS A 104 5.24 7.60 -13.72
N GLU A 105 4.04 8.18 -13.61
CA GLU A 105 3.36 8.47 -12.35
C GLU A 105 3.30 7.24 -11.45
N CYS A 106 2.90 6.09 -12.00
CA CYS A 106 2.79 4.83 -11.26
C CYS A 106 4.14 4.40 -10.65
N PHE A 107 5.21 4.41 -11.44
CA PHE A 107 6.55 4.09 -10.96
C PHE A 107 7.00 5.06 -9.86
N ASN A 108 6.88 6.37 -10.13
CA ASN A 108 7.28 7.40 -9.18
C ASN A 108 6.47 7.34 -7.88
N PHE A 109 5.18 7.01 -7.95
CA PHE A 109 4.30 6.83 -6.79
C PHE A 109 4.77 5.68 -5.90
N TYR A 110 4.94 4.48 -6.47
CA TYR A 110 5.39 3.31 -5.71
C TYR A 110 6.83 3.45 -5.22
N PHE A 111 7.70 4.08 -6.01
CA PHE A 111 9.07 4.38 -5.60
C PHE A 111 9.10 5.37 -4.43
N SER A 112 8.22 6.37 -4.45
CA SER A 112 8.06 7.31 -3.33
C SER A 112 7.55 6.61 -2.08
N LEU A 113 6.60 5.68 -2.22
CA LEU A 113 6.07 4.89 -1.12
C LEU A 113 7.14 3.98 -0.52
N TYR A 114 7.92 3.29 -1.35
CA TYR A 114 9.04 2.48 -0.90
C TYR A 114 10.10 3.34 -0.20
N SER A 115 10.41 4.51 -0.75
CA SER A 115 11.41 5.42 -0.20
C SER A 115 11.03 5.93 1.19
N ILE A 116 9.79 6.42 1.38
CA ILE A 116 9.34 6.86 2.71
C ILE A 116 9.23 5.70 3.71
N TYR A 117 8.82 4.51 3.25
CA TYR A 117 8.83 3.31 4.07
C TYR A 117 10.26 2.96 4.55
N MET A 118 11.25 3.00 3.66
CA MET A 118 12.66 2.76 3.99
C MET A 118 13.23 3.86 4.89
N ALA A 119 12.83 5.12 4.70
CA ALA A 119 13.23 6.21 5.60
C ALA A 119 12.78 5.95 7.04
N VAL A 120 11.51 5.55 7.23
CA VAL A 120 10.97 5.22 8.55
C VAL A 120 11.66 3.99 9.16
N LYS A 121 11.98 2.98 8.34
CA LYS A 121 12.75 1.80 8.78
C LYS A 121 14.16 2.15 9.23
N CYS A 122 14.86 2.99 8.48
CA CYS A 122 16.20 3.47 8.84
C CYS A 122 16.18 4.24 10.17
N ALA A 123 15.17 5.09 10.37
CA ALA A 123 14.94 5.78 11.64
C ALA A 123 14.69 4.79 12.78
N GLU A 124 13.86 3.77 12.55
CA GLU A 124 13.59 2.72 13.53
C GLU A 124 14.84 1.93 13.90
N TRP A 125 15.57 1.41 12.91
CA TRP A 125 16.80 0.64 13.12
C TRP A 125 17.89 1.43 13.85
N GLY A 126 17.99 2.73 13.55
CA GLY A 126 18.90 3.64 14.26
C GLY A 126 18.54 3.88 15.72
N LEU A 127 17.24 3.93 16.04
CA LEU A 127 16.73 4.21 17.38
C LEU A 127 16.55 2.94 18.25
N LEU A 128 16.66 1.74 17.68
CA LEU A 128 16.62 0.50 18.44
C LEU A 128 17.84 0.37 19.36
N ASN A 129 17.56 0.26 20.67
CA ASN A 129 18.58 0.08 21.70
C ASN A 129 19.01 -1.40 21.88
N LYS A 130 18.18 -2.34 21.42
CA LYS A 130 18.40 -3.78 21.53
C LYS A 130 18.61 -4.40 20.13
N PRO A 131 19.32 -5.53 20.02
CA PRO A 131 19.35 -6.32 18.79
C PRO A 131 17.96 -6.85 18.45
N CYS A 132 17.81 -7.33 17.22
CA CYS A 132 16.61 -8.00 16.74
C CYS A 132 16.82 -9.50 16.78
N TYR A 133 15.91 -10.25 17.40
CA TYR A 133 16.02 -11.71 17.49
C TYR A 133 15.04 -12.37 16.55
N ARG A 134 15.41 -13.55 16.03
CA ARG A 134 14.49 -14.39 15.25
C ARG A 134 13.45 -15.04 16.15
N THR A 135 12.21 -15.06 15.67
CA THR A 135 11.08 -15.72 16.32
C THR A 135 10.58 -16.89 15.49
N ARG A 136 10.06 -17.92 16.15
CA ARG A 136 9.53 -19.12 15.48
C ARG A 136 8.06 -18.96 15.11
N LEU A 137 7.70 -19.54 13.98
CA LEU A 137 6.31 -19.72 13.58
C LEU A 137 5.66 -20.81 14.42
N ARG A 138 4.42 -20.60 14.90
CA ARG A 138 3.69 -21.58 15.70
C ARG A 138 2.35 -21.93 15.06
N ARG A 139 1.88 -23.16 15.27
CA ARG A 139 0.54 -23.60 14.89
C ARG A 139 -0.40 -23.44 16.08
N ILE A 140 -1.39 -22.55 15.96
CA ILE A 140 -2.40 -22.26 17.00
C ILE A 140 -3.77 -22.42 16.36
N ASP A 141 -4.60 -23.31 16.92
CA ASP A 141 -5.92 -23.66 16.38
C ASP A 141 -5.85 -24.13 14.91
N GLY A 142 -4.81 -24.91 14.58
CA GLY A 142 -4.57 -25.39 13.21
C GLY A 142 -4.05 -24.34 12.23
N VAL A 143 -3.90 -23.07 12.64
CA VAL A 143 -3.43 -21.96 11.79
C VAL A 143 -2.00 -21.57 12.17
N LEU A 144 -1.15 -21.37 11.16
CA LEU A 144 0.21 -20.88 11.36
C LEU A 144 0.19 -19.37 11.66
N LYS A 145 0.72 -18.97 12.81
CA LYS A 145 0.73 -17.59 13.30
C LYS A 145 2.12 -17.16 13.78
N TRP A 146 2.50 -15.95 13.40
CA TRP A 146 3.59 -15.19 13.99
C TRP A 146 3.11 -14.57 15.30
N MET A 147 3.80 -14.87 16.40
CA MET A 147 3.44 -14.42 17.75
C MET A 147 4.45 -13.42 18.28
N LYS A 148 3.98 -12.48 19.08
CA LYS A 148 4.81 -11.47 19.77
C LYS A 148 5.20 -11.95 21.18
N GLU A 149 5.57 -13.21 21.29
CA GLU A 149 5.94 -13.82 22.57
C GLU A 149 7.38 -13.46 22.90
N GLU A 150 7.69 -13.29 24.18
CA GLU A 150 9.07 -13.06 24.62
C GLU A 150 9.84 -14.37 24.44
N LEU A 151 10.89 -14.33 23.61
CA LEU A 151 11.85 -15.43 23.51
C LEU A 151 12.42 -15.73 24.90
N SER A 152 12.64 -17.01 25.18
CA SER A 152 13.32 -17.39 26.42
C SER A 152 14.73 -16.79 26.45
N GLU A 153 15.27 -16.57 27.65
CA GLU A 153 16.63 -16.06 27.78
C GLU A 153 17.67 -17.02 27.16
N ASP A 154 17.39 -18.34 27.19
CA ASP A 154 18.24 -19.34 26.55
C ASP A 154 18.21 -19.22 25.02
N GLU A 155 17.03 -18.98 24.42
CA GLU A 155 16.90 -18.76 22.97
C GLU A 155 17.63 -17.49 22.51
N LYS A 156 17.59 -16.41 23.31
CA LYS A 156 18.34 -15.18 23.01
C LYS A 156 19.84 -15.42 23.10
N ARG A 157 20.30 -16.04 24.18
CA ARG A 157 21.72 -16.37 24.40
C ARG A 157 22.27 -17.29 23.31
N ALA A 158 21.44 -18.20 22.79
CA ALA A 158 21.83 -19.06 21.67
C ALA A 158 22.12 -18.23 20.40
N GLN A 159 21.24 -17.29 20.03
CA GLN A 159 21.44 -16.41 18.88
C GLN A 159 22.61 -15.42 19.06
N GLU A 160 22.87 -14.99 20.29
CA GLU A 160 24.00 -14.10 20.60
C GLU A 160 25.36 -14.79 20.47
N LYS A 161 25.41 -16.12 20.67
CA LYS A 161 26.62 -16.94 20.57
C LYS A 161 26.74 -17.67 19.23
N GLU A 162 25.81 -17.43 18.31
CA GLU A 162 25.78 -18.10 17.02
C GLU A 162 27.01 -17.72 16.17
N TYR A 163 27.76 -18.73 15.71
CA TYR A 163 28.84 -18.53 14.77
C TYR A 163 28.28 -18.60 13.36
N LEU A 164 28.19 -17.44 12.70
CA LEU A 164 27.65 -17.33 11.35
C LEU A 164 28.76 -17.11 10.33
N SER A 165 28.69 -17.83 9.22
CA SER A 165 29.43 -17.48 8.02
C SER A 165 28.97 -16.13 7.47
N THR A 166 29.82 -15.48 6.66
CA THR A 166 29.46 -14.23 5.97
C THR A 166 28.18 -14.37 5.15
N GLY A 167 27.95 -15.53 4.53
CA GLY A 167 26.75 -15.81 3.74
C GLY A 167 25.47 -15.84 4.58
N GLU A 168 25.50 -16.50 5.73
CA GLU A 168 24.34 -16.60 6.64
C GLU A 168 24.02 -15.24 7.28
N LEU A 169 25.04 -14.49 7.67
CA LEU A 169 24.87 -13.15 8.22
C LEU A 169 24.29 -12.18 7.17
N CYS A 170 24.75 -12.25 5.92
CA CYS A 170 24.17 -11.51 4.81
C CYS A 170 22.71 -11.92 4.56
N GLY A 171 22.41 -13.23 4.58
CA GLY A 171 21.05 -13.74 4.42
C GLY A 171 20.11 -13.27 5.53
N TRP A 172 20.55 -13.34 6.79
CA TRP A 172 19.81 -12.79 7.92
C TRP A 172 19.53 -11.30 7.72
N THR A 173 20.54 -10.54 7.28
CA THR A 173 20.43 -9.09 7.07
C THR A 173 19.42 -8.76 5.97
N LEU A 174 19.45 -9.49 4.85
CA LEU A 174 18.48 -9.34 3.76
C LEU A 174 17.06 -9.66 4.22
N THR A 175 16.86 -10.79 4.91
CA THR A 175 15.55 -11.17 5.44
C THR A 175 15.02 -10.13 6.42
N HIS A 176 15.88 -9.61 7.30
CA HIS A 176 15.52 -8.54 8.23
C HIS A 176 15.13 -7.24 7.52
N MET A 177 15.95 -6.80 6.55
CA MET A 177 15.74 -5.58 5.79
C MET A 177 14.44 -5.63 4.97
N LEU A 178 14.17 -6.77 4.31
CA LEU A 178 13.03 -6.97 3.42
C LEU A 178 11.75 -7.39 4.15
N SER A 179 11.82 -7.68 5.46
CA SER A 179 10.64 -8.05 6.25
C SER A 179 9.65 -6.88 6.37
N SER A 180 8.53 -7.00 5.63
CA SER A 180 7.50 -5.98 5.52
C SER A 180 6.79 -5.67 6.86
N ARG A 181 6.69 -6.66 7.74
CA ARG A 181 6.01 -6.55 9.05
C ARG A 181 6.84 -7.03 10.24
N GLY A 182 8.08 -7.42 10.00
CA GLY A 182 8.95 -8.05 11.00
C GLY A 182 8.55 -9.48 11.30
N PHE A 183 7.82 -10.13 10.40
CA PHE A 183 7.58 -11.56 10.52
C PHE A 183 8.92 -12.28 10.52
N GLY A 184 9.05 -13.25 11.43
CA GLY A 184 10.32 -13.89 11.75
C GLY A 184 11.17 -13.16 12.78
N PHE A 185 10.75 -12.00 13.29
CA PHE A 185 11.52 -11.22 14.25
C PHE A 185 10.70 -10.77 15.46
N ASP A 186 11.37 -10.61 16.60
CA ASP A 186 10.79 -10.20 17.89
C ASP A 186 10.18 -8.80 17.87
N TRP A 187 10.69 -7.94 17.00
CA TRP A 187 10.10 -6.64 16.74
C TRP A 187 8.81 -6.73 15.93
N GLY A 188 8.55 -7.84 15.24
CA GLY A 188 7.42 -8.04 14.35
C GLY A 188 6.04 -7.82 15.00
N MET A 189 5.05 -7.51 14.16
CA MET A 189 3.66 -7.55 14.62
C MET A 189 3.11 -8.98 14.52
N PRO A 190 2.24 -9.41 15.45
CA PRO A 190 1.60 -10.69 15.32
C PRO A 190 0.72 -10.74 14.05
N GLY A 191 0.61 -11.91 13.45
CA GLY A 191 -0.14 -12.08 12.21
C GLY A 191 -0.20 -13.52 11.74
N VAL A 192 -1.19 -13.81 10.89
CA VAL A 192 -1.33 -15.11 10.24
C VAL A 192 -0.26 -15.24 9.16
N ALA A 193 0.46 -16.36 9.14
CA ALA A 193 1.42 -16.65 8.08
C ALA A 193 0.68 -16.95 6.78
N ASN A 194 1.31 -16.64 5.65
CA ASN A 194 0.68 -16.86 4.36
C ASN A 194 0.75 -18.33 3.94
N THR A 195 -0.38 -19.02 4.04
CA THR A 195 -0.53 -20.42 3.64
C THR A 195 -1.32 -20.57 2.32
N ARG A 196 -1.44 -19.51 1.52
CA ARG A 196 -2.20 -19.54 0.26
C ARG A 196 -1.49 -20.43 -0.76
N SER A 197 -2.28 -21.27 -1.45
CA SER A 197 -1.77 -22.07 -2.56
C SER A 197 -1.49 -21.21 -3.80
N LEU A 198 -0.64 -21.72 -4.69
CA LEU A 198 -0.36 -21.12 -6.00
C LEU A 198 -1.66 -20.83 -6.78
N SER A 199 -2.57 -21.80 -6.84
CA SER A 199 -3.87 -21.66 -7.52
C SER A 199 -4.74 -20.58 -6.87
N SER A 200 -4.76 -20.50 -5.54
CA SER A 200 -5.50 -19.45 -4.83
C SER A 200 -4.97 -18.05 -5.15
N LEU A 201 -3.66 -17.88 -5.33
CA LEU A 201 -3.05 -16.61 -5.70
C LEU A 201 -3.41 -16.21 -7.14
N ILE A 202 -3.36 -17.16 -8.08
CA ILE A 202 -3.76 -16.93 -9.48
C ILE A 202 -5.24 -16.52 -9.56
N VAL A 203 -6.13 -17.27 -8.91
CA VAL A 203 -7.58 -16.93 -8.88
C VAL A 203 -7.80 -15.55 -8.26
N ARG A 204 -7.04 -15.20 -7.22
CA ARG A 204 -7.12 -13.87 -6.61
C ARG A 204 -6.72 -12.78 -7.60
N LEU A 205 -5.63 -12.95 -8.36
CA LEU A 205 -5.20 -11.97 -9.37
C LEU A 205 -6.30 -11.71 -10.41
N PHE A 206 -6.97 -12.76 -10.90
CA PHE A 206 -8.08 -12.61 -11.83
C PHE A 206 -9.24 -11.82 -11.21
N LYS A 207 -9.65 -12.14 -9.97
CA LYS A 207 -10.72 -11.42 -9.27
C LYS A 207 -10.39 -9.93 -9.08
N LEU A 208 -9.15 -9.63 -8.68
CA LEU A 208 -8.69 -8.25 -8.47
C LEU A 208 -8.62 -7.48 -9.80
N LYS A 209 -8.14 -8.10 -10.87
CA LYS A 209 -8.09 -7.48 -12.21
C LYS A 209 -9.49 -7.17 -12.71
N LEU A 210 -10.44 -8.10 -12.59
CA LEU A 210 -11.82 -7.89 -13.03
C LEU A 210 -12.48 -6.74 -12.27
N ALA A 211 -12.34 -6.71 -10.93
CA ALA A 211 -12.89 -5.63 -10.11
C ALA A 211 -12.22 -4.26 -10.41
N SER A 212 -10.89 -4.24 -10.58
CA SER A 212 -10.16 -3.03 -10.97
C SER A 212 -10.62 -2.52 -12.34
N LEU A 213 -10.82 -3.42 -13.31
CA LEU A 213 -11.28 -3.04 -14.64
C LEU A 213 -12.68 -2.41 -14.63
N ILE A 214 -13.64 -3.03 -13.96
CA ILE A 214 -15.01 -2.49 -13.86
C ILE A 214 -14.99 -1.09 -13.25
N THR A 215 -14.21 -0.91 -12.18
CA THR A 215 -14.09 0.39 -11.52
C THR A 215 -13.32 1.42 -12.35
N GLN A 216 -12.31 1.00 -13.12
CA GLN A 216 -11.60 1.87 -14.05
C GLN A 216 -12.51 2.36 -15.18
N ILE A 217 -13.32 1.48 -15.78
CA ILE A 217 -14.31 1.86 -16.80
C ILE A 217 -15.28 2.90 -16.22
N PHE A 218 -15.77 2.67 -15.00
CA PHE A 218 -16.65 3.62 -14.33
C PHE A 218 -15.97 4.98 -14.06
N ILE A 219 -14.72 4.99 -13.60
CA ILE A 219 -13.97 6.23 -13.34
C ILE A 219 -13.70 6.99 -14.64
N ALA A 220 -13.22 6.30 -15.68
CA ALA A 220 -12.92 6.90 -16.98
C ALA A 220 -14.19 7.49 -17.61
N SER A 221 -15.30 6.76 -17.60
CA SER A 221 -16.59 7.25 -18.07
C SER A 221 -17.08 8.48 -17.27
N SER A 222 -16.63 8.64 -16.01
CA SER A 222 -17.03 9.75 -15.14
C SER A 222 -16.19 11.00 -15.39
N GLN A 223 -15.04 10.84 -16.03
CA GLN A 223 -14.09 11.89 -16.36
C GLN A 223 -14.23 12.37 -17.81
N GLU A 224 -14.53 11.46 -18.75
CA GLU A 224 -14.75 11.76 -20.18
C GLU A 224 -16.01 12.58 -20.45
N SER A 225 -16.92 12.68 -19.48
CA SER A 225 -18.01 13.64 -19.50
C SER A 225 -17.46 15.07 -19.39
N PHE A 226 -16.97 15.57 -20.52
CA PHE A 226 -16.36 16.89 -20.73
C PHE A 226 -17.23 18.00 -20.12
N GLU A 227 -16.58 19.01 -19.53
CA GLU A 227 -17.13 20.14 -18.74
C GLU A 227 -17.37 19.91 -17.24
N GLY A 228 -16.67 18.95 -16.62
CA GLY A 228 -16.55 18.91 -15.15
C GLY A 228 -17.79 18.42 -14.41
N ASN A 229 -18.79 17.91 -15.13
CA ASN A 229 -20.00 17.38 -14.53
C ASN A 229 -19.90 15.85 -14.49
N GLN A 230 -19.58 15.29 -13.32
CA GLN A 230 -19.45 13.83 -13.05
C GLN A 230 -20.75 13.02 -13.31
N MET A 231 -21.76 13.64 -13.94
CA MET A 231 -23.18 13.29 -13.95
C MET A 231 -23.62 12.48 -15.16
N ASN A 232 -22.80 12.42 -16.21
CA ASN A 232 -23.25 11.80 -17.46
C ASN A 232 -23.35 10.28 -17.38
N ILE A 233 -22.64 9.59 -16.48
CA ILE A 233 -22.83 8.14 -16.32
C ILE A 233 -24.20 7.81 -15.78
N LEU A 234 -24.62 8.47 -14.70
CA LEU A 234 -25.93 8.15 -14.10
C LEU A 234 -27.06 8.51 -15.06
N ARG A 235 -26.90 9.61 -15.81
CA ARG A 235 -27.81 9.96 -16.92
C ARG A 235 -27.79 8.93 -18.04
N ALA A 236 -26.61 8.49 -18.51
CA ALA A 236 -26.47 7.45 -19.52
C ALA A 236 -27.00 6.08 -19.06
N SER A 237 -27.04 5.85 -17.74
CA SER A 237 -27.66 4.68 -17.12
C SER A 237 -29.18 4.80 -16.98
N GLY A 238 -29.78 5.90 -17.43
CA GLY A 238 -31.23 6.15 -17.37
C GLY A 238 -31.76 6.62 -16.02
N LEU A 239 -30.89 7.04 -15.09
CA LEU A 239 -31.32 7.53 -13.78
C LEU A 239 -31.92 8.95 -13.93
N PRO A 240 -33.17 9.20 -13.48
CA PRO A 240 -33.81 10.51 -13.62
C PRO A 240 -33.10 11.59 -12.79
N ASP A 241 -33.33 12.86 -13.15
CA ASP A 241 -32.84 14.01 -12.41
C ASP A 241 -33.60 14.12 -11.05
N PHE A 242 -32.86 14.12 -9.94
CA PHE A 242 -33.39 14.39 -8.59
C PHE A 242 -32.34 15.10 -7.72
N LEU A 243 -32.79 15.80 -6.67
CA LEU A 243 -31.95 16.69 -5.84
C LEU A 243 -30.73 16.00 -5.17
N GLY A 244 -30.77 14.69 -4.96
CA GLY A 244 -29.69 13.91 -4.36
C GLY A 244 -28.75 13.23 -5.36
N ARG A 245 -28.96 13.41 -6.68
CA ARG A 245 -28.22 12.67 -7.69
C ARG A 245 -26.72 12.95 -7.62
N ASP A 246 -26.33 14.21 -7.50
CA ASP A 246 -24.93 14.62 -7.53
C ASP A 246 -24.18 14.06 -6.31
N PHE A 247 -24.85 14.04 -5.16
CA PHE A 247 -24.35 13.40 -3.97
C PHE A 247 -24.11 11.90 -4.21
N LEU A 248 -25.09 11.19 -4.80
CA LEU A 248 -25.03 9.77 -5.08
C LEU A 248 -23.95 9.41 -6.11
N ALA A 249 -23.85 10.17 -7.20
CA ALA A 249 -22.81 10.01 -8.22
C ALA A 249 -21.41 10.16 -7.62
N ASN A 250 -21.19 11.19 -6.81
CA ASN A 250 -19.93 11.40 -6.11
C ASN A 250 -19.62 10.26 -5.13
N ARG A 251 -20.65 9.66 -4.48
CA ARG A 251 -20.45 8.46 -3.65
C ARG A 251 -20.03 7.25 -4.49
N PHE A 252 -20.67 7.00 -5.62
CA PHE A 252 -20.28 5.90 -6.51
C PHE A 252 -18.86 6.09 -7.06
N LEU A 253 -18.50 7.31 -7.46
CA LEU A 253 -17.14 7.63 -7.90
C LEU A 253 -16.12 7.38 -6.78
N ASN A 254 -16.42 7.80 -5.54
CA ASN A 254 -15.57 7.50 -4.39
C ASN A 254 -15.40 6.00 -4.15
N ILE A 255 -16.50 5.24 -4.22
CA ILE A 255 -16.46 3.78 -4.05
C ILE A 255 -15.62 3.14 -5.15
N ALA A 256 -15.84 3.51 -6.41
CA ALA A 256 -15.08 3.02 -7.55
C ALA A 256 -13.59 3.36 -7.40
N PHE A 257 -13.26 4.60 -7.02
CA PHE A 257 -11.88 5.03 -6.74
C PHE A 257 -11.23 4.17 -5.65
N GLY A 258 -11.88 4.06 -4.48
CA GLY A 258 -11.33 3.29 -3.36
C GLY A 258 -11.17 1.81 -3.68
N LEU A 259 -12.13 1.21 -4.41
CA LEU A 259 -12.05 -0.19 -4.82
C LEU A 259 -10.97 -0.42 -5.87
N ARG A 260 -10.83 0.46 -6.86
CA ARG A 260 -9.73 0.42 -7.84
C ARG A 260 -8.38 0.49 -7.14
N SER A 261 -8.18 1.48 -6.28
CA SER A 261 -6.92 1.64 -5.54
C SER A 261 -6.58 0.40 -4.69
N ALA A 262 -7.58 -0.18 -4.00
CA ALA A 262 -7.38 -1.40 -3.24
C ALA A 262 -6.99 -2.58 -4.15
N CYS A 263 -7.71 -2.76 -5.26
CA CYS A 263 -7.45 -3.86 -6.19
C CYS A 263 -6.07 -3.75 -6.85
N ASP A 264 -5.67 -2.55 -7.26
CA ASP A 264 -4.37 -2.34 -7.92
C ASP A 264 -3.20 -2.62 -6.98
N MET A 265 -3.26 -2.12 -5.74
CA MET A 265 -2.22 -2.39 -4.73
C MET A 265 -2.18 -3.88 -4.34
N ASP A 266 -3.35 -4.49 -4.13
CA ASP A 266 -3.44 -5.91 -3.77
C ASP A 266 -2.98 -6.81 -4.92
N ARG A 267 -3.22 -6.42 -6.17
CA ARG A 267 -2.75 -7.13 -7.35
C ARG A 267 -1.23 -7.13 -7.41
N ILE A 268 -0.60 -5.97 -7.26
CA ILE A 268 0.87 -5.86 -7.25
C ILE A 268 1.45 -6.74 -6.15
N TYR A 269 0.91 -6.66 -4.94
CA TYR A 269 1.41 -7.45 -3.82
C TYR A 269 1.17 -8.96 -4.01
N THR A 270 0.00 -9.36 -4.52
CA THR A 270 -0.32 -10.74 -4.84
C THR A 270 0.63 -11.29 -5.93
N SER A 271 1.00 -10.47 -6.91
CA SER A 271 2.00 -10.85 -7.92
C SER A 271 3.38 -11.08 -7.32
N ILE A 272 3.80 -10.25 -6.34
CA ILE A 272 5.05 -10.46 -5.60
C ILE A 272 5.00 -11.78 -4.82
N ILE A 273 3.91 -12.05 -4.09
CA ILE A 273 3.75 -13.33 -3.38
C ILE A 273 3.77 -14.51 -4.36
N LEU A 274 3.09 -14.39 -5.50
CA LEU A 274 3.06 -15.43 -6.53
C LEU A 274 4.47 -15.72 -7.06
N PHE A 275 5.23 -14.67 -7.40
CA PHE A 275 6.62 -14.78 -7.81
C PHE A 275 7.44 -15.49 -6.73
N ILE A 276 7.39 -15.02 -5.49
CA ILE A 276 8.10 -15.63 -4.35
C ILE A 276 7.72 -17.10 -4.19
N THR A 277 6.44 -17.45 -4.31
CA THR A 277 5.95 -18.83 -4.19
C THR A 277 6.49 -19.73 -5.30
N ILE A 278 6.53 -19.23 -6.54
CA ILE A 278 7.09 -19.98 -7.68
C ILE A 278 8.58 -20.20 -7.47
N PHE A 279 9.32 -19.13 -7.16
CA PHE A 279 10.76 -19.21 -6.95
C PHE A 279 11.09 -20.11 -5.76
N ASN A 280 10.38 -20.01 -4.63
CA ASN A 280 10.57 -20.91 -3.49
C ASN A 280 10.47 -22.39 -3.87
N LYS A 281 9.46 -22.75 -4.67
CA LYS A 281 9.31 -24.13 -5.16
C LYS A 281 10.43 -24.56 -6.10
N LEU A 282 10.86 -23.69 -7.01
CA LEU A 282 12.01 -23.95 -7.88
C LEU A 282 13.29 -24.11 -7.07
N TYR A 283 13.51 -23.25 -6.07
CA TYR A 283 14.68 -23.31 -5.20
C TYR A 283 14.72 -24.59 -4.36
N LEU A 284 13.58 -25.03 -3.83
CA LEU A 284 13.45 -26.34 -3.17
C LEU A 284 13.76 -27.49 -4.11
N PHE A 285 13.32 -27.40 -5.37
CA PHE A 285 13.59 -28.41 -6.40
C PHE A 285 15.09 -28.53 -6.73
N PHE A 286 15.82 -27.41 -6.75
CA PHE A 286 17.26 -27.39 -7.05
C PHE A 286 18.17 -27.56 -5.83
N GLY A 287 17.64 -27.75 -4.62
CA GLY A 287 18.44 -28.01 -3.42
C GLY A 287 19.32 -26.84 -2.97
N ALA A 288 18.85 -25.60 -3.11
CA ALA A 288 19.65 -24.42 -2.80
C ALA A 288 19.90 -24.17 -1.30
N SER A 289 20.80 -23.22 -1.02
CA SER A 289 21.20 -22.87 0.36
C SER A 289 20.05 -22.33 1.21
N GLU A 290 20.11 -22.63 2.50
CA GLU A 290 19.11 -22.23 3.50
C GLU A 290 18.82 -20.71 3.55
N PRO A 291 19.82 -19.80 3.44
CA PRO A 291 19.55 -18.36 3.49
C PRO A 291 18.68 -17.86 2.33
N MET A 292 18.85 -18.42 1.13
CA MET A 292 18.06 -18.03 -0.05
C MET A 292 16.65 -18.62 0.02
N HIS A 293 16.53 -19.86 0.53
CA HIS A 293 15.23 -20.47 0.77
C HIS A 293 14.39 -19.64 1.74
N GLU A 294 15.01 -19.14 2.81
CA GLU A 294 14.33 -18.35 3.83
C GLU A 294 13.86 -16.98 3.32
N LEU A 295 14.69 -16.31 2.52
CA LEU A 295 14.34 -15.03 1.89
C LEU A 295 13.09 -15.15 1.00
N LEU A 296 12.96 -16.29 0.32
CA LEU A 296 11.87 -16.59 -0.61
C LEU A 296 10.76 -17.40 0.04
N ASN A 297 10.77 -17.62 1.35
CA ASN A 297 9.75 -18.40 2.00
C ASN A 297 8.40 -17.61 2.02
N PRO A 298 7.35 -18.09 1.34
CA PRO A 298 6.10 -17.34 1.19
C PRO A 298 5.40 -17.07 2.54
N LEU A 299 5.71 -17.82 3.60
CA LEU A 299 5.14 -17.64 4.94
C LEU A 299 5.41 -16.24 5.54
N TYR A 300 6.48 -15.58 5.10
CA TYR A 300 6.88 -14.22 5.53
C TYR A 300 6.11 -13.10 4.82
N TYR A 301 5.32 -13.40 3.80
CA TYR A 301 4.67 -12.43 2.93
C TYR A 301 3.14 -12.52 3.07
N PRO A 302 2.54 -11.92 4.12
CA PRO A 302 1.10 -11.95 4.34
C PRO A 302 0.35 -11.20 3.27
N ILE A 303 -0.88 -11.62 2.98
CA ILE A 303 -1.78 -10.82 2.14
C ILE A 303 -1.89 -9.37 2.68
N MET A 304 -1.85 -8.42 1.76
CA MET A 304 -1.90 -7.00 2.08
C MET A 304 -3.31 -6.57 2.53
N TYR A 305 -4.33 -7.21 1.95
CA TYR A 305 -5.74 -6.95 2.21
C TYR A 305 -6.47 -8.24 2.61
N ASP A 306 -7.18 -8.20 3.73
CA ASP A 306 -7.96 -9.33 4.24
C ASP A 306 -9.46 -9.01 4.22
N SER A 307 -10.05 -9.11 3.02
CA SER A 307 -11.47 -8.86 2.76
C SER A 307 -12.03 -7.60 3.44
N PRO A 308 -11.45 -6.42 3.18
CA PRO A 308 -11.75 -5.19 3.93
C PRO A 308 -13.21 -4.71 3.79
N HIS A 309 -13.93 -5.19 2.76
CA HIS A 309 -15.35 -4.90 2.55
C HIS A 309 -16.28 -5.55 3.60
N PHE A 310 -15.85 -6.61 4.28
CA PHE A 310 -16.60 -7.24 5.38
C PHE A 310 -16.29 -6.66 6.77
N SER A 311 -15.58 -5.54 6.84
CA SER A 311 -15.24 -4.94 8.13
C SER A 311 -16.46 -4.33 8.81
N ASN A 312 -16.78 -4.82 10.01
CA ASN A 312 -17.88 -4.33 10.85
C ASN A 312 -17.55 -3.05 11.62
N SER A 313 -16.33 -2.52 11.51
CA SER A 313 -15.95 -1.26 12.14
C SER A 313 -14.76 -0.62 11.41
N LEU A 314 -14.59 0.70 11.54
CA LEU A 314 -13.45 1.43 11.01
C LEU A 314 -12.16 0.99 11.71
N ALA A 315 -12.22 0.71 13.01
CA ALA A 315 -11.08 0.18 13.74
C ALA A 315 -10.63 -1.17 13.14
N ASN A 316 -11.56 -2.09 12.85
CA ASN A 316 -11.24 -3.36 12.20
C ASN A 316 -10.70 -3.17 10.78
N PHE A 317 -11.35 -2.28 10.01
CA PHE A 317 -10.96 -1.96 8.64
C PHE A 317 -9.47 -1.58 8.57
N TRP A 318 -9.08 -0.53 9.28
CA TRP A 318 -7.72 0.02 9.24
C TRP A 318 -6.69 -0.83 9.98
N SER A 319 -7.05 -1.43 11.13
CA SER A 319 -6.07 -2.12 11.96
C SER A 319 -5.82 -3.58 11.58
N LYS A 320 -6.69 -4.21 10.78
CA LYS A 320 -6.55 -5.64 10.44
C LYS A 320 -6.67 -5.95 8.95
N THR A 321 -7.56 -5.27 8.23
CA THR A 321 -7.96 -5.73 6.88
C THR A 321 -7.42 -4.88 5.73
N TRP A 322 -7.07 -3.62 5.98
CA TRP A 322 -6.60 -2.69 4.96
C TRP A 322 -5.09 -2.48 5.01
N HIS A 323 -4.41 -2.68 3.88
CA HIS A 323 -3.01 -2.28 3.62
C HIS A 323 -2.05 -2.43 4.83
N GLN A 324 -1.95 -3.64 5.37
CA GLN A 324 -1.26 -3.88 6.67
C GLN A 324 0.26 -3.68 6.65
N ALA A 325 0.88 -3.51 5.48
CA ALA A 325 2.34 -3.34 5.34
C ALA A 325 2.87 -2.08 6.05
N LEU A 326 2.11 -0.98 6.02
CA LEU A 326 2.56 0.32 6.55
C LEU A 326 2.22 0.53 8.03
N ARG A 327 1.43 -0.38 8.62
CA ARG A 327 0.92 -0.23 9.98
C ARG A 327 2.04 0.00 10.99
N ARG A 328 3.16 -0.71 10.85
CA ARG A 328 4.31 -0.53 11.74
C ARG A 328 4.90 0.88 11.61
N SER A 329 5.11 1.34 10.38
CA SER A 329 5.68 2.66 10.10
C SER A 329 4.83 3.77 10.71
N PHE A 330 3.50 3.66 10.68
CA PHE A 330 2.61 4.64 11.31
C PHE A 330 2.62 4.57 12.84
N ILE A 331 2.67 3.37 13.43
CA ILE A 331 2.80 3.19 14.88
C ILE A 331 4.12 3.75 15.38
N PHE A 332 5.21 3.47 14.67
CA PHE A 332 6.55 3.94 15.04
C PHE A 332 6.69 5.45 14.82
N GLY A 333 6.37 5.95 13.63
CA GLY A 333 6.59 7.35 13.24
C GLY A 333 5.58 8.33 13.84
N GLY A 334 4.36 7.88 14.16
CA GLY A 334 3.28 8.78 14.59
C GLY A 334 2.70 8.42 15.95
N GLY A 335 2.26 7.16 16.10
CA GLY A 335 1.55 6.72 17.30
C GLY A 335 2.39 6.81 18.57
N LYS A 336 3.55 6.14 18.60
CA LYS A 336 4.45 6.11 19.77
C LYS A 336 4.93 7.51 20.18
N PRO A 337 5.42 8.38 19.26
CA PRO A 337 5.79 9.75 19.60
C PRO A 337 4.63 10.55 20.21
N SER A 338 3.44 10.49 19.61
CA SER A 338 2.26 11.22 20.11
C SER A 338 1.82 10.75 21.50
N MET A 339 1.89 9.43 21.75
CA MET A 339 1.64 8.87 23.08
C MET A 339 2.70 9.31 24.09
N TRP A 340 3.96 9.38 23.68
CA TRP A 340 5.06 9.84 24.54
C TRP A 340 4.91 11.31 24.92
N ILE A 341 4.59 12.19 23.96
CA ILE A 341 4.31 13.62 24.21
C ILE A 341 3.14 13.76 25.19
N SER A 342 2.01 13.12 24.92
CA SER A 342 0.84 13.18 25.82
C SER A 342 1.13 12.65 27.23
N LYS A 343 1.95 11.61 27.36
CA LYS A 343 2.43 11.13 28.66
C LYS A 343 3.29 12.18 29.38
N LYS A 344 4.18 12.87 28.66
CA LYS A 344 5.03 13.94 29.22
C LYS A 344 4.23 15.16 29.67
N LEU A 345 3.10 15.44 29.03
CA LEU A 345 2.15 16.49 29.42
C LEU A 345 1.22 16.10 30.57
N GLY A 346 1.37 14.91 31.15
CA GLY A 346 0.57 14.46 32.30
C GLY A 346 -0.86 14.01 31.96
N PHE A 347 -1.19 13.80 30.68
CA PHE A 347 -2.53 13.35 30.31
C PHE A 347 -2.84 11.92 30.77
N SER A 348 -4.12 11.62 31.00
CA SER A 348 -4.58 10.30 31.42
C SER A 348 -4.33 9.22 30.35
N ARG A 349 -4.29 7.95 30.75
CA ARG A 349 -4.10 6.81 29.82
C ARG A 349 -5.13 6.78 28.68
N LYS A 350 -6.36 7.22 28.93
CA LYS A 350 -7.42 7.29 27.90
C LYS A 350 -7.06 8.34 26.84
N ILE A 351 -6.65 9.53 27.27
CA ILE A 351 -6.22 10.61 26.36
C ILE A 351 -4.95 10.20 25.61
N GLN A 352 -3.98 9.55 26.25
CA GLN A 352 -2.77 9.03 25.58
C GLN A 352 -3.10 8.08 24.42
N LYS A 353 -4.11 7.20 24.57
CA LYS A 353 -4.58 6.31 23.48
C LYS A 353 -5.21 7.10 22.33
N ILE A 354 -5.89 8.20 22.62
CA ILE A 354 -6.44 9.10 21.59
C ILE A 354 -5.29 9.77 20.84
N PHE A 355 -4.31 10.34 21.54
CA PHE A 355 -3.11 10.91 20.91
C PHE A 355 -2.36 9.89 20.05
N PHE A 356 -2.22 8.64 20.51
CA PHE A 356 -1.66 7.56 19.71
C PHE A 356 -2.44 7.35 18.41
N LEU A 357 -3.76 7.28 18.48
CA LEU A 357 -4.62 7.08 17.31
C LEU A 357 -4.47 8.24 16.32
N PHE A 358 -4.57 9.48 16.77
CA PHE A 358 -4.38 10.67 15.93
C PHE A 358 -2.99 10.73 15.32
N GLY A 359 -1.94 10.40 16.09
CA GLY A 359 -0.56 10.35 15.58
C GLY A 359 -0.37 9.36 14.43
N VAL A 360 -0.97 8.18 14.53
CA VAL A 360 -0.94 7.16 13.45
C VAL A 360 -1.55 7.73 12.16
N TYR A 361 -2.74 8.33 12.24
CA TYR A 361 -3.42 8.84 11.06
C TYR A 361 -2.84 10.15 10.53
N PHE A 362 -2.25 10.98 11.39
CA PHE A 362 -1.54 12.19 11.00
C PHE A 362 -0.36 11.84 10.08
N ILE A 363 0.49 10.89 10.49
CA ILE A 363 1.60 10.43 9.64
C ILE A 363 1.08 9.71 8.39
N SER A 364 -0.03 8.97 8.48
CA SER A 364 -0.65 8.38 7.29
C SER A 364 -1.08 9.43 6.27
N GLY A 365 -1.71 10.52 6.72
CA GLY A 365 -2.09 11.66 5.89
C GLY A 365 -0.88 12.34 5.26
N LEU A 366 0.13 12.70 6.08
CA LEU A 366 1.37 13.31 5.58
C LEU A 366 2.09 12.44 4.56
N GLN A 367 2.08 11.12 4.75
CA GLN A 367 2.67 10.21 3.79
C GLN A 367 1.99 10.35 2.42
N HIS A 368 0.65 10.39 2.37
CA HIS A 368 -0.05 10.51 1.09
C HIS A 368 0.17 11.87 0.42
N GLU A 369 0.27 12.96 1.19
CA GLU A 369 0.66 14.26 0.64
C GLU A 369 2.10 14.26 0.12
N TYR A 370 3.02 13.59 0.81
CA TYR A 370 4.39 13.38 0.33
C TYR A 370 4.42 12.62 -1.01
N LEU A 371 3.61 11.56 -1.16
CA LEU A 371 3.53 10.81 -2.41
C LEU A 371 2.99 11.67 -3.55
N ALA A 372 1.94 12.45 -3.27
CA ALA A 372 1.38 13.39 -4.23
C ALA A 372 2.41 14.45 -4.65
N ALA A 373 3.15 15.02 -3.69
CA ALA A 373 4.18 16.00 -3.96
C ALA A 373 5.35 15.43 -4.80
N ALA A 374 5.74 14.17 -4.55
CA ALA A 374 6.82 13.53 -5.28
C ALA A 374 6.45 13.18 -6.73
N VAL A 375 5.21 12.73 -6.97
CA VAL A 375 4.70 12.44 -8.32
C VAL A 375 4.46 13.73 -9.10
N CYS A 376 3.84 14.72 -8.47
CA CYS A 376 3.46 15.98 -9.10
C CYS A 376 4.51 17.08 -8.87
N GLN A 377 5.79 16.76 -8.77
CA GLN A 377 6.83 17.79 -8.70
C GLN A 377 7.02 18.48 -10.07
N LYS A 378 7.60 19.68 -10.10
CA LYS A 378 7.96 20.32 -11.38
C LYS A 378 8.92 19.41 -12.17
N PRO A 379 8.78 19.29 -13.50
CA PRO A 379 7.92 20.09 -14.40
C PRO A 379 6.54 19.49 -14.70
N HIS A 380 5.97 18.64 -13.83
CA HIS A 380 4.67 18.01 -14.06
C HIS A 380 3.60 19.06 -14.43
N SER A 381 2.78 18.76 -15.44
CA SER A 381 1.71 19.65 -15.95
C SER A 381 0.77 20.14 -14.83
N ASN A 382 0.34 19.20 -13.99
CA ASN A 382 -0.39 19.40 -12.75
C ASN A 382 0.52 19.48 -11.52
N ALA A 383 1.62 20.24 -11.57
CA ALA A 383 2.55 20.35 -10.46
C ALA A 383 1.81 20.67 -9.16
N TYR A 384 2.12 19.92 -8.08
CA TYR A 384 1.46 19.96 -6.78
C TYR A 384 1.32 21.42 -6.33
N PRO A 385 0.12 22.02 -6.46
CA PRO A 385 -0.01 23.44 -6.20
C PRO A 385 -0.04 23.63 -4.69
N SER A 386 0.63 24.68 -4.20
CA SER A 386 0.45 25.14 -2.82
C SER A 386 -1.02 25.50 -2.49
N LYS A 387 -1.85 25.69 -3.52
CA LYS A 387 -3.29 26.01 -3.42
C LYS A 387 -4.22 24.79 -3.40
N LEU A 388 -3.75 23.56 -3.68
CA LEU A 388 -4.61 22.39 -3.56
C LEU A 388 -4.84 22.09 -2.08
N SER A 389 -6.10 21.99 -1.67
CA SER A 389 -6.44 21.52 -0.32
C SER A 389 -5.79 20.14 -0.10
N PRO A 390 -5.14 19.87 1.05
CA PRO A 390 -4.45 18.60 1.32
C PRO A 390 -5.48 17.50 1.57
N GLY A 391 -6.10 17.04 0.48
CA GLY A 391 -7.29 16.21 0.49
C GLY A 391 -7.05 14.85 1.13
N SER A 392 -5.86 14.29 0.93
CA SER A 392 -5.42 13.05 1.57
C SER A 392 -5.27 13.25 3.07
N PHE A 393 -4.60 14.31 3.47
CA PHE A 393 -4.40 14.62 4.88
C PHE A 393 -5.74 14.79 5.60
N ILE A 394 -6.68 15.53 5.01
CA ILE A 394 -8.05 15.69 5.56
C ILE A 394 -8.74 14.34 5.69
N TYR A 395 -8.71 13.52 4.64
CA TYR A 395 -9.32 12.18 4.66
C TYR A 395 -8.77 11.31 5.80
N PHE A 396 -7.44 11.26 5.97
CA PHE A 396 -6.83 10.46 7.01
C PHE A 396 -7.03 11.05 8.41
N ALA A 397 -6.97 12.38 8.57
CA ALA A 397 -7.21 13.07 9.83
C ALA A 397 -8.64 12.87 10.38
N LEU A 398 -9.62 12.61 9.51
CA LEU A 398 -11.01 12.31 9.90
C LEU A 398 -11.22 10.85 10.37
N GLN A 399 -10.35 9.91 9.99
CA GLN A 399 -10.49 8.50 10.41
C GLN A 399 -10.52 8.27 11.93
N PRO A 400 -9.65 8.88 12.76
CA PRO A 400 -9.72 8.71 14.22
C PRO A 400 -11.06 9.20 14.79
N VAL A 401 -11.65 10.26 14.22
CA VAL A 401 -12.96 10.77 14.63
C VAL A 401 -14.04 9.72 14.37
N GLY A 402 -14.06 9.13 13.17
CA GLY A 402 -14.99 8.04 12.85
C GLY A 402 -14.85 6.84 13.80
N ILE A 403 -13.62 6.46 14.14
CA ILE A 403 -13.34 5.36 15.09
C ILE A 403 -13.83 5.69 16.51
N MET A 404 -13.72 6.94 16.96
CA MET A 404 -14.21 7.33 18.29
C MET A 404 -15.74 7.37 18.36
N ILE A 405 -16.40 7.69 17.24
CA ILE A 405 -17.86 7.80 17.16
C ILE A 405 -18.53 6.45 16.95
N GLU A 406 -17.87 5.48 16.29
CA GLU A 406 -18.46 4.19 15.93
C GLU A 406 -19.14 3.42 17.09
N PRO A 407 -18.65 3.42 18.35
CA PRO A 407 -19.32 2.71 19.44
C PRO A 407 -20.68 3.31 19.82
N PHE A 408 -20.91 4.58 19.49
CA PHE A 408 -22.18 5.26 19.74
C PHE A 408 -23.16 5.08 18.59
N ILE A 409 -22.68 4.88 17.35
CA ILE A 409 -23.55 4.76 16.17
C ILE A 409 -23.90 3.31 15.85
N ILE A 410 -22.91 2.40 15.87
CA ILE A 410 -23.10 1.00 15.44
C ILE A 410 -24.24 0.29 16.18
N PRO A 411 -24.40 0.42 17.52
CA PRO A 411 -25.49 -0.24 18.24
C PRO A 411 -26.90 0.14 17.75
N HIS A 412 -27.06 1.31 17.14
CA HIS A 412 -28.33 1.80 16.63
C HIS A 412 -28.60 1.41 15.17
N ILE A 413 -27.64 0.78 14.47
CA ILE A 413 -27.83 0.32 13.09
C ILE A 413 -28.32 -1.14 13.11
N PRO A 414 -29.53 -1.44 12.59
CA PRO A 414 -30.05 -2.80 12.56
C PRO A 414 -29.10 -3.77 11.82
N LYS A 415 -28.86 -4.94 12.41
CA LYS A 415 -28.02 -5.99 11.78
C LYS A 415 -28.53 -6.41 10.41
N ARG A 416 -29.86 -6.39 10.19
CA ARG A 416 -30.51 -6.73 8.91
C ARG A 416 -30.10 -5.84 7.72
N ILE A 417 -29.67 -4.60 7.99
CA ILE A 417 -29.18 -3.67 6.95
C ILE A 417 -27.64 -3.59 6.92
N GLY A 418 -26.95 -4.49 7.63
CA GLY A 418 -25.49 -4.60 7.65
C GLY A 418 -24.82 -4.14 8.95
N GLY A 419 -25.55 -3.53 9.90
CA GLY A 419 -24.98 -3.09 11.19
C GLY A 419 -23.74 -2.23 11.02
N GLY A 420 -22.64 -2.60 11.69
CA GLY A 420 -21.39 -1.85 11.63
C GLY A 420 -20.68 -1.86 10.26
N MET A 421 -20.96 -2.84 9.39
CA MET A 421 -20.46 -2.83 8.01
C MET A 421 -21.04 -1.64 7.23
N LEU A 422 -22.33 -1.34 7.44
CA LEU A 422 -23.01 -0.20 6.82
C LEU A 422 -22.38 1.13 7.29
N TRP A 423 -22.18 1.29 8.61
CA TRP A 423 -21.46 2.46 9.16
C TRP A 423 -20.09 2.65 8.51
N THR A 424 -19.29 1.57 8.51
CA THR A 424 -17.92 1.58 7.98
C THR A 424 -17.93 2.01 6.52
N PHE A 425 -18.84 1.46 5.72
CA PHE A 425 -18.99 1.81 4.31
C PHE A 425 -19.42 3.27 4.11
N LEU A 426 -20.50 3.70 4.79
CA LEU A 426 -21.04 5.06 4.69
C LEU A 426 -20.00 6.10 5.11
N PHE A 427 -19.40 5.95 6.29
CA PHE A 427 -18.39 6.89 6.79
C PHE A 427 -17.23 7.06 5.79
N LYS A 428 -16.63 5.95 5.35
CA LYS A 428 -15.51 5.99 4.38
C LYS A 428 -15.94 6.66 3.08
N SER A 429 -17.07 6.24 2.51
CA SER A 429 -17.56 6.81 1.25
C SER A 429 -17.83 8.30 1.37
N MET A 430 -18.29 8.79 2.53
CA MET A 430 -18.52 10.20 2.85
C MET A 430 -17.22 11.00 2.88
N VAL A 431 -16.24 10.56 3.66
CA VAL A 431 -15.00 11.32 3.88
C VAL A 431 -13.98 11.17 2.74
N LEU A 432 -14.16 10.22 1.82
CA LEU A 432 -13.24 9.92 0.71
C LEU A 432 -13.18 10.98 -0.39
N THR A 433 -14.17 11.88 -0.49
CA THR A 433 -14.24 12.90 -1.57
C THR A 433 -13.00 13.78 -1.71
N PRO A 434 -12.46 14.43 -0.65
CA PRO A 434 -11.26 15.24 -0.79
C PRO A 434 -10.05 14.43 -1.31
N PHE A 435 -9.89 13.20 -0.85
CA PHE A 435 -8.80 12.30 -1.28
C PHE A 435 -8.97 11.83 -2.73
N SER A 436 -10.16 11.39 -3.10
CA SER A 436 -10.45 10.95 -4.48
C SER A 436 -10.29 12.09 -5.47
N ARG A 437 -10.77 13.29 -5.16
CA ARG A 437 -10.63 14.48 -6.03
C ARG A 437 -9.17 14.85 -6.25
N GLN A 438 -8.36 14.84 -5.19
CA GLN A 438 -6.93 15.13 -5.29
C GLN A 438 -6.24 14.13 -6.23
N PHE A 439 -6.46 12.83 -6.05
CA PHE A 439 -5.79 11.80 -6.86
C PHE A 439 -6.32 11.71 -8.28
N LEU A 440 -7.63 11.85 -8.48
CA LEU A 440 -8.23 11.87 -9.81
C LEU A 440 -7.85 13.14 -10.59
N TYR A 441 -7.54 14.24 -9.90
CA TYR A 441 -6.98 15.44 -10.52
C TYR A 441 -5.58 15.18 -11.10
N PHE A 442 -4.73 14.44 -10.37
CA PHE A 442 -3.41 14.05 -10.88
C PHE A 442 -3.52 13.07 -12.05
N GLN A 443 -4.43 12.10 -11.94
CA GLN A 443 -4.65 11.06 -12.95
C GLN A 443 -5.48 11.52 -14.16
N ARG A 444 -5.55 12.83 -14.48
CA ARG A 444 -6.35 13.32 -15.62
C ARG A 444 -5.91 12.78 -16.99
N HIS A 445 -4.74 12.15 -17.06
CA HIS A 445 -4.23 11.49 -18.26
C HIS A 445 -4.65 10.01 -18.38
N LEU A 446 -5.68 9.56 -17.65
CA LEU A 446 -6.26 8.24 -17.92
C LEU A 446 -6.65 8.16 -19.39
N GLN A 447 -6.19 7.09 -20.04
CA GLN A 447 -6.48 6.85 -21.43
C GLN A 447 -8.01 6.76 -21.63
N PRO A 448 -8.54 7.40 -22.67
CA PRO A 448 -9.92 7.21 -23.06
C PRO A 448 -10.26 5.73 -23.15
N ILE A 449 -11.49 5.34 -22.82
CA ILE A 449 -11.94 3.94 -22.87
C ILE A 449 -11.67 3.34 -24.26
N SER A 450 -11.83 4.13 -25.32
CA SER A 450 -11.54 3.75 -26.70
C SER A 450 -10.08 3.37 -26.96
N GLN A 451 -9.15 3.83 -26.12
CA GLN A 451 -7.72 3.56 -26.22
C GLN A 451 -7.26 2.39 -25.34
N ILE A 452 -8.11 1.85 -24.45
CA ILE A 452 -7.76 0.72 -23.61
C ILE A 452 -7.73 -0.55 -24.48
N PRO A 453 -6.57 -1.18 -24.73
CA PRO A 453 -6.51 -2.32 -25.64
C PRO A 453 -7.30 -3.50 -25.07
N LEU A 454 -8.13 -4.16 -25.87
CA LEU A 454 -8.88 -5.36 -25.46
C LEU A 454 -7.95 -6.44 -24.86
N LYS A 455 -6.72 -6.55 -25.37
CA LYS A 455 -5.70 -7.47 -24.83
C LYS A 455 -5.29 -7.14 -23.39
N SER A 456 -5.30 -5.86 -22.99
CA SER A 456 -5.03 -5.44 -21.60
C SER A 456 -6.17 -5.79 -20.64
N LEU A 457 -7.37 -6.06 -21.18
CA LEU A 457 -8.54 -6.52 -20.43
C LEU A 457 -8.44 -8.01 -20.09
N ILE A 458 -7.77 -8.79 -20.95
CA ILE A 458 -7.69 -10.25 -20.87
C ILE A 458 -6.41 -10.72 -20.13
N ASN A 459 -5.32 -9.96 -20.20
CA ASN A 459 -4.07 -10.33 -19.54
C ASN A 459 -4.07 -9.92 -18.05
N PRO A 460 -4.08 -10.86 -17.09
CA PRO A 460 -4.05 -10.53 -15.66
C PRO A 460 -2.72 -9.90 -15.20
N PHE A 461 -1.67 -10.07 -16.00
CA PHE A 461 -0.31 -9.59 -15.75
C PHE A 461 0.03 -8.27 -16.47
N ALA A 462 -0.85 -7.79 -17.34
CA ALA A 462 -0.81 -6.42 -17.88
C ALA A 462 -1.47 -5.46 -16.89
#